data_AF-A0AAV2EE51-F1
#
_entry.id   AF-A0AAV2EE51-F1
#
_cell.length_a   1.000
_cell.length_b   1.000
_cell.length_c   1.000
_cell.angle_alpha   90.00
_cell.angle_beta   90.00
_cell.angle_gamma   90.00
#
_symmetry.space_group_name_H-M   'P 1'
#
loop_
_entity.id
_entity.type
_entity.pdbx_description
1 polymer ?
#
loop_
_entity_poly.entity_id
_entity_poly.type
_entity_poly.pdbx_seq_one_letter_code
_entity_poly.pdbx_strand_id
1 'polypeptide(L)'
;MSIKHSPIPATFILLLLVLGPVAAASPFRPLIRIPSDCRAQYHNRRRGDQLYYNSWRLSVEANNCVAWTEPPNLCADYVVKYFEGEQYSSDLEVYASEAAAYPRTVPATGDGKDAWVQVRSQDFVEGGSIYKKYIR
;
A
#
# COMPACT_ATOMS: atom_id res chain seq x y z
N MET A 1 -40.50 7.56 30.03
CA MET A 1 -40.13 6.14 30.15
C MET A 1 -38.80 6.08 30.87
N SER A 2 -38.78 5.71 32.15
CA SER A 2 -37.61 5.85 33.04
C SER A 2 -36.79 4.56 33.05
N ILE A 3 -35.54 4.61 32.59
CA ILE A 3 -34.63 3.45 32.51
C ILE A 3 -33.98 3.25 33.87
N LYS A 4 -34.46 2.25 34.63
CA LYS A 4 -33.80 1.82 35.88
C LYS A 4 -32.51 1.09 35.54
N HIS A 5 -31.37 1.65 35.94
CA HIS A 5 -30.08 0.98 35.83
C HIS A 5 -29.93 0.00 37.00
N SER A 6 -29.92 -1.29 36.72
CA SER A 6 -29.58 -2.31 37.71
C SER A 6 -28.05 -2.34 37.91
N PRO A 7 -27.55 -2.44 39.15
CA PRO A 7 -26.12 -2.51 39.40
C PRO A 7 -25.55 -3.80 38.80
N ILE A 8 -24.44 -3.68 38.08
CA ILE A 8 -23.73 -4.82 37.51
C ILE A 8 -23.24 -5.68 38.69
N PRO A 9 -23.60 -6.97 38.76
CA PRO A 9 -23.22 -7.83 39.87
C PRO A 9 -21.70 -7.98 39.91
N ALA A 10 -21.12 -7.95 41.12
CA ALA A 10 -19.67 -8.02 41.33
C ALA A 10 -19.02 -9.26 40.69
N THR A 11 -19.79 -10.31 40.47
CA THR A 11 -19.37 -11.53 39.75
C THR A 11 -19.04 -11.27 38.28
N PHE A 12 -19.75 -10.36 37.62
CA PHE A 12 -19.47 -9.94 36.25
C PHE A 12 -18.15 -9.16 36.15
N ILE A 13 -17.88 -8.30 37.15
CA ILE A 13 -16.62 -7.56 37.25
C ILE A 13 -15.46 -8.52 37.49
N LEU A 14 -15.64 -9.52 38.36
CA LEU A 14 -14.64 -10.55 38.62
C LEU A 14 -14.33 -11.39 37.37
N LEU A 15 -15.36 -11.76 36.60
CA LEU A 15 -15.21 -12.50 35.34
C LEU A 15 -14.40 -11.71 34.30
N LEU A 16 -14.64 -10.39 34.19
CA LEU A 16 -13.89 -9.51 33.30
C LEU A 16 -12.41 -9.37 33.72
N LEU A 17 -12.13 -9.34 35.04
CA LEU A 17 -10.77 -9.25 35.56
C LEU A 17 -9.96 -10.55 35.39
N VAL A 18 -10.61 -11.72 35.43
CA VAL A 18 -9.94 -13.03 35.31
C VAL A 18 -9.72 -13.44 33.85
N LEU A 19 -10.63 -13.09 32.93
CA LEU A 19 -10.51 -13.40 31.50
C LEU A 19 -9.78 -12.32 30.69
N GLY A 20 -9.69 -11.09 31.21
CA GLY A 20 -9.05 -9.95 30.55
C GLY A 20 -7.54 -10.07 30.23
N PRO A 21 -6.69 -10.75 31.02
CA PRO A 21 -5.24 -10.66 30.82
C PRO A 21 -4.70 -11.45 29.62
N VAL A 22 -5.47 -12.39 29.05
CA VAL A 22 -4.93 -13.34 28.05
C VAL A 22 -4.73 -12.71 26.66
N ALA A 23 -5.30 -11.53 26.39
CA ALA A 23 -5.24 -10.93 25.06
C ALA A 23 -4.00 -10.06 24.77
N ALA A 24 -3.21 -9.67 25.79
CA ALA A 24 -2.22 -8.60 25.62
C ALA A 24 -0.78 -9.05 25.29
N ALA A 25 -0.49 -10.36 25.25
CA ALA A 25 0.89 -10.83 25.12
C ALA A 25 1.11 -11.89 24.02
N SER A 26 0.31 -11.87 22.94
CA SER A 26 0.75 -12.51 21.71
C SER A 26 1.75 -11.60 21.02
N PRO A 27 3.06 -11.93 20.96
CA PRO A 27 3.97 -11.22 20.07
C PRO A 27 3.45 -11.47 18.65
N PHE A 28 2.89 -10.44 18.03
CA PHE A 28 2.47 -10.51 16.63
C PHE A 28 3.75 -10.75 15.81
N ARG A 29 4.04 -12.01 15.51
CA ARG A 29 5.07 -12.40 14.55
C ARG A 29 4.38 -12.42 13.20
N PRO A 30 4.57 -11.41 12.34
CA PRO A 30 4.00 -11.47 11.00
C PRO A 30 4.52 -12.75 10.32
N LEU A 31 3.61 -13.68 10.04
CA LEU A 31 3.92 -14.95 9.38
C LEU A 31 4.41 -14.72 7.94
N ILE A 32 4.00 -13.60 7.34
CA ILE A 32 4.46 -13.14 6.04
C ILE A 32 5.67 -12.24 6.27
N ARG A 33 6.87 -12.83 6.15
CA ARG A 33 8.10 -12.05 6.01
C ARG A 33 8.25 -11.71 4.53
N ILE A 34 7.93 -10.48 4.16
CA ILE A 34 8.19 -10.00 2.81
C ILE A 34 9.71 -10.10 2.59
N PRO A 35 10.19 -10.83 1.58
CA PRO A 35 11.61 -10.92 1.32
C PRO A 35 12.13 -9.51 1.07
N SER A 36 13.06 -9.07 1.91
CA SER A 36 13.63 -7.73 1.82
C SER A 36 14.44 -7.56 0.53
N ASP A 37 14.94 -8.64 -0.06
CA ASP A 37 15.76 -8.58 -1.25
C ASP A 37 15.05 -9.13 -2.50
N CYS A 38 14.63 -8.20 -3.36
CA CYS A 38 14.05 -8.51 -4.66
C CYS A 38 15.11 -8.89 -5.71
N ARG A 39 16.39 -8.62 -5.42
CA ARG A 39 17.54 -8.99 -6.26
C ARG A 39 17.79 -10.49 -6.16
N ALA A 40 17.68 -11.06 -4.95
CA ALA A 40 18.01 -12.44 -4.65
C ALA A 40 17.03 -13.50 -5.22
N GLN A 41 15.80 -13.12 -5.58
CA GLN A 41 14.77 -14.09 -5.97
C GLN A 41 14.82 -14.56 -7.43
N TYR A 42 15.57 -13.88 -8.31
CA TYR A 42 15.36 -14.04 -9.75
C TYR A 42 16.60 -14.39 -10.59
N HIS A 43 17.65 -14.90 -9.95
CA HIS A 43 18.93 -15.26 -10.59
C HIS A 43 18.86 -16.38 -11.66
N ASN A 44 17.71 -17.05 -11.86
CA ASN A 44 17.62 -18.26 -12.69
C ASN A 44 16.57 -18.25 -13.81
N ARG A 45 15.90 -17.12 -14.10
CA ARG A 45 15.03 -17.05 -15.28
C ARG A 45 15.82 -16.61 -16.51
N ARG A 46 15.54 -17.26 -17.64
CA ARG A 46 16.06 -16.86 -18.94
C ARG A 46 15.75 -15.37 -19.18
N ARG A 47 16.76 -14.68 -19.67
CA ARG A 47 16.83 -13.26 -20.01
C ARG A 47 15.56 -12.78 -20.73
N GLY A 48 14.92 -11.73 -20.20
CA GLY A 48 14.10 -10.77 -20.95
C GLY A 48 12.85 -11.30 -21.66
N ASP A 49 11.79 -11.59 -20.93
CA ASP A 49 10.43 -11.48 -21.47
C ASP A 49 9.64 -10.39 -20.74
N GLN A 50 8.73 -9.72 -21.46
CA GLN A 50 7.87 -8.66 -20.93
C GLN A 50 7.09 -9.12 -19.68
N LEU A 51 6.82 -10.43 -19.58
CA LEU A 51 6.09 -11.04 -18.47
C LEU A 51 6.86 -10.91 -17.15
N TYR A 52 8.18 -11.15 -17.16
CA TYR A 52 9.01 -10.96 -15.98
C TYR A 52 8.99 -9.51 -15.50
N TYR A 53 9.15 -8.56 -16.42
CA TYR A 53 9.21 -7.13 -16.06
C TYR A 53 7.89 -6.62 -15.47
N ASN A 54 6.77 -7.04 -16.06
CA ASN A 54 5.44 -6.76 -15.54
C ASN A 54 5.26 -7.35 -14.12
N SER A 55 5.71 -8.60 -13.91
CA SER A 55 5.62 -9.27 -12.61
C SER A 55 6.47 -8.56 -11.54
N TRP A 56 7.66 -8.10 -11.93
CA TRP A 56 8.52 -7.32 -11.06
C TRP A 56 7.89 -5.96 -10.70
N ARG A 57 7.36 -5.22 -11.68
CA ARG A 57 6.65 -3.95 -11.45
C ARG A 57 5.47 -4.13 -10.50
N LEU A 58 4.63 -5.12 -10.76
CA LEU A 58 3.50 -5.44 -9.89
C LEU A 58 3.94 -5.74 -8.46
N SER A 59 5.05 -6.47 -8.30
CA SER A 59 5.61 -6.78 -6.97
C SER A 59 6.10 -5.52 -6.25
N VAL A 60 6.67 -4.55 -6.97
CA VAL A 60 7.07 -3.24 -6.46
C VAL A 60 5.86 -2.40 -6.06
N GLU A 61 4.88 -2.25 -6.95
CA GLU A 61 3.68 -1.42 -6.72
C GLU A 61 2.79 -1.98 -5.60
N ALA A 62 2.72 -3.31 -5.46
CA ALA A 62 2.01 -3.97 -4.37
C ALA A 62 2.81 -4.01 -3.05
N ASN A 63 3.96 -3.34 -2.97
CA ASN A 63 4.84 -3.33 -1.80
C ASN A 63 5.28 -4.74 -1.35
N ASN A 64 5.29 -5.71 -2.26
CA ASN A 64 5.86 -7.05 -2.04
C ASN A 64 7.39 -7.06 -2.25
N CYS A 65 7.92 -5.98 -2.78
CA CYS A 65 9.34 -5.71 -2.96
C CYS A 65 9.66 -4.39 -2.25
N VAL A 66 10.11 -4.45 -0.99
CA VAL A 66 10.12 -3.27 -0.09
C VAL A 66 11.47 -2.54 -0.05
N ALA A 67 12.59 -3.21 -0.33
CA ALA A 67 13.93 -2.61 -0.21
C ALA A 67 14.67 -2.47 -1.55
N TRP A 68 13.96 -2.17 -2.63
CA TRP A 68 14.62 -1.81 -3.88
C TRP A 68 15.02 -0.32 -3.84
N THR A 69 16.30 -0.04 -4.10
CA THR A 69 16.82 1.33 -4.26
C THR A 69 16.90 1.74 -5.73
N GLU A 70 17.05 0.76 -6.61
CA GLU A 70 17.18 0.89 -8.04
C GLU A 70 16.52 -0.33 -8.71
N PRO A 71 15.98 -0.18 -9.93
CA PRO A 71 15.53 -1.35 -10.69
C PRO A 71 16.71 -2.31 -10.92
N PRO A 72 16.49 -3.64 -10.92
CA PRO A 72 17.51 -4.57 -11.40
C PRO A 72 17.96 -4.17 -12.80
N ASN A 73 19.26 -4.30 -13.12
CA ASN A 73 19.81 -3.94 -14.44
C ASN A 73 19.01 -4.53 -15.62
N LEU A 74 18.44 -5.72 -15.42
CA LEU A 74 17.62 -6.42 -16.41
C LEU A 74 16.30 -5.70 -16.73
N CYS A 75 15.76 -4.92 -15.79
CA CYS A 75 14.48 -4.21 -15.87
C CYS A 75 14.63 -2.72 -16.21
N ALA A 76 15.84 -2.16 -16.23
CA ALA A 76 16.06 -0.71 -16.38
C ALA A 76 15.39 -0.13 -17.63
N ASP A 77 15.64 -0.74 -18.81
CA ASP A 77 15.03 -0.31 -20.07
C ASP A 77 13.51 -0.44 -20.08
N TYR A 78 12.97 -1.49 -19.43
CA TYR A 78 11.54 -1.66 -19.28
C TYR A 78 10.92 -0.54 -18.44
N VAL A 79 11.57 -0.17 -17.33
CA VAL A 79 11.09 0.90 -16.45
C VAL A 79 11.01 2.22 -17.21
N VAL A 80 12.05 2.55 -17.98
CA VAL A 80 12.03 3.73 -18.86
C VAL A 80 10.87 3.67 -19.84
N LYS A 81 10.70 2.55 -20.56
CA LYS A 81 9.59 2.37 -21.51
C LYS A 81 8.21 2.43 -20.87
N TYR A 82 8.06 1.96 -19.64
CA TYR A 82 6.80 2.06 -18.91
C TYR A 82 6.46 3.52 -18.60
N PHE A 83 7.39 4.27 -17.99
CA PHE A 83 7.18 5.68 -17.65
C PHE A 83 7.00 6.59 -18.88
N GLU A 84 7.62 6.26 -20.01
CA GLU A 84 7.49 7.00 -21.27
C GLU A 84 6.32 6.52 -22.15
N GLY A 85 5.74 5.37 -21.81
CA GLY A 85 4.68 4.75 -22.57
C GLY A 85 3.29 5.17 -22.11
N GLU A 86 2.30 4.81 -22.92
CA GLU A 86 0.88 5.07 -22.64
C GLU A 86 0.39 4.33 -21.39
N GLN A 87 1.01 3.20 -21.04
CA GLN A 87 0.62 2.41 -19.88
C GLN A 87 0.71 3.22 -18.58
N TYR A 88 1.80 3.97 -18.36
CA TYR A 88 1.93 4.76 -17.13
C TYR A 88 0.88 5.86 -17.04
N SER A 89 0.60 6.54 -18.16
CA SER A 89 -0.44 7.57 -18.21
C SER A 89 -1.84 6.98 -17.96
N SER A 90 -2.13 5.81 -18.56
CA SER A 90 -3.37 5.07 -18.32
C SER A 90 -3.51 4.63 -16.86
N ASP A 91 -2.44 4.12 -16.24
CA ASP A 91 -2.45 3.68 -14.84
C ASP A 91 -2.72 4.88 -13.90
N LEU A 92 -2.14 6.05 -14.19
CA LEU A 92 -2.38 7.30 -13.45
C LEU A 92 -3.80 7.85 -13.63
N GLU A 93 -4.40 7.71 -14.81
CA GLU A 93 -5.78 8.15 -15.07
C GLU A 93 -6.79 7.32 -14.26
N VAL A 94 -6.59 6.00 -14.20
CA VAL A 94 -7.40 5.12 -13.36
C VAL A 94 -7.23 5.50 -11.89
N TYR A 95 -5.99 5.66 -11.39
CA TYR A 95 -5.75 6.11 -10.03
C TYR A 95 -6.44 7.44 -9.71
N ALA A 96 -6.29 8.44 -10.59
CA ALA A 96 -6.84 9.77 -10.37
C ALA A 96 -8.37 9.77 -10.34
N SER A 97 -9.01 8.97 -11.20
CA SER A 97 -10.47 8.87 -11.25
C SER A 97 -11.04 8.22 -9.97
N GLU A 98 -10.43 7.13 -9.51
CA GLU A 98 -10.79 6.46 -8.25
C GLU A 98 -10.55 7.36 -7.03
N ALA A 99 -9.38 8.01 -6.95
CA ALA A 99 -9.04 8.92 -5.86
C ALA A 99 -9.99 10.13 -5.80
N ALA A 100 -10.43 10.64 -6.95
CA ALA A 100 -11.39 11.73 -7.01
C ALA A 100 -12.83 11.29 -6.70
N ALA A 101 -13.16 10.00 -6.86
CA ALA A 101 -14.47 9.44 -6.56
C ALA A 101 -14.65 9.15 -5.07
N TYR A 102 -13.60 8.69 -4.39
CA TYR A 102 -13.67 8.24 -3.01
C TYR A 102 -14.30 9.25 -2.02
N PRO A 103 -13.94 10.56 -2.03
CA PRO A 103 -14.53 11.52 -1.08
C PRO A 103 -16.06 11.63 -1.17
N ARG A 104 -16.66 11.33 -2.33
CA ARG A 104 -18.12 11.34 -2.51
C ARG A 104 -18.83 10.17 -1.82
N THR A 105 -18.08 9.13 -1.44
CA THR A 105 -18.61 7.92 -0.79
C THR A 105 -18.62 8.02 0.73
N VAL A 106 -17.87 8.97 1.29
CA VAL A 106 -17.73 9.14 2.73
C VAL A 106 -18.63 10.28 3.20
N PRO A 107 -19.56 10.06 4.14
CA PRO A 107 -20.37 11.13 4.69
C PRO A 107 -19.50 12.15 5.43
N ALA A 108 -19.66 13.43 5.08
CA ALA A 108 -19.05 14.53 5.84
C ALA A 108 -19.79 14.74 7.17
N THR A 109 -19.07 15.10 8.22
CA THR A 109 -19.61 15.36 9.55
C THR A 109 -20.35 16.70 9.64
N GLY A 110 -20.11 17.59 8.68
CA GLY A 110 -20.77 18.90 8.57
C GLY A 110 -20.20 19.97 9.50
N ASP A 111 -19.09 19.68 10.20
CA ASP A 111 -18.42 20.62 11.11
C ASP A 111 -17.39 21.53 10.41
N GLY A 112 -17.23 21.37 9.08
CA GLY A 112 -16.30 22.11 8.25
C GLY A 112 -14.84 21.68 8.38
N LYS A 113 -14.54 20.53 9.02
CA LYS A 113 -13.18 20.05 9.26
C LYS A 113 -12.78 18.83 8.44
N ASP A 114 -13.70 18.31 7.63
CA ASP A 114 -13.42 17.20 6.71
C ASP A 114 -12.54 17.68 5.56
N ALA A 115 -11.39 17.03 5.37
CA ALA A 115 -10.44 17.34 4.32
C ALA A 115 -9.98 16.07 3.60
N TRP A 116 -9.69 16.19 2.31
CA TRP A 116 -9.09 15.14 1.49
C TRP A 116 -7.73 15.61 0.99
N VAL A 117 -6.69 14.84 1.31
CA VAL A 117 -5.33 15.08 0.82
C VAL A 117 -5.04 14.05 -0.25
N GLN A 118 -4.80 14.51 -1.46
CA GLN A 118 -4.33 13.67 -2.55
C GLN A 118 -3.06 14.24 -3.18
N VAL A 119 -2.20 13.34 -3.65
CA VAL A 119 -1.08 13.69 -4.54
C VAL A 119 -1.66 13.94 -5.92
N ARG A 120 -1.18 14.96 -6.64
CA ARG A 120 -1.69 15.24 -7.99
C ARG A 120 -1.05 14.28 -8.97
N SER A 121 -1.82 13.79 -9.94
CA SER A 121 -1.31 12.93 -11.02
C SER A 121 -0.13 13.57 -11.77
N GLN A 122 -0.14 14.90 -11.93
CA GLN A 122 0.97 15.66 -12.51
C GLN A 122 2.29 15.49 -11.74
N ASP A 123 2.24 15.39 -10.40
CA ASP A 123 3.42 15.24 -9.56
C ASP A 123 4.08 13.86 -9.80
N PHE A 124 3.29 12.84 -10.18
CA PHE A 124 3.79 11.54 -10.61
C PHE A 124 4.46 11.59 -11.99
N VAL A 125 3.90 12.33 -12.95
CA VAL A 125 4.53 12.56 -14.27
C VAL A 125 5.90 13.21 -14.12
N GLU A 126 6.00 14.21 -13.25
CA GLU A 126 7.29 14.85 -12.91
C GLU A 126 8.23 13.90 -12.16
N GLY A 127 7.71 13.09 -11.22
CA GLY A 127 8.47 12.04 -10.55
C GLY A 127 9.07 11.03 -11.52
N GLY A 128 8.32 10.59 -12.52
CA GLY A 128 8.82 9.77 -13.63
C GLY A 128 9.97 10.44 -14.38
N SER A 129 9.91 11.76 -14.57
CA SER A 129 11.02 12.55 -15.11
C SER A 129 12.24 12.61 -14.20
N ILE A 130 12.07 12.58 -12.87
CA ILE A 130 13.19 12.52 -11.91
C ILE A 130 13.88 11.16 -11.98
N TYR A 131 13.13 10.05 -12.10
CA TYR A 131 13.72 8.73 -12.31
C TYR A 131 14.62 8.68 -13.55
N LYS A 132 14.34 9.49 -14.60
CA LYS A 132 15.24 9.63 -15.77
C LYS A 132 16.64 10.14 -15.43
N LYS A 133 16.79 10.91 -14.34
CA LYS A 133 18.09 11.46 -13.89
C LYS A 133 18.97 10.40 -13.21
N TYR A 134 18.37 9.36 -12.64
CA TYR A 134 19.07 8.34 -11.86
C TYR A 134 19.42 7.07 -12.64
N ILE A 135 18.92 6.94 -13.88
CA ILE A 135 19.12 5.75 -14.75
C ILE A 135 20.13 6.05 -15.88
N ARG A 136 21.01 7.06 -15.71
CA ARG A 136 22.16 7.31 -16.61
C ARG A 136 23.47 7.33 -15.85
#